data_AF-A0A7R7XBP6-F1
#
_entry.id   AF-A0A7R7XBP6-F1
#
_cell.length_a   1.000
_cell.length_b   1.000
_cell.length_c   1.000
_cell.angle_alpha   90.00
_cell.angle_beta   90.00
_cell.angle_gamma   90.00
#
_symmetry.space_group_name_H-M   'P 1'
#
loop_
_entity.id
_entity.type
_entity.pdbx_description
1 polymer ?
#
loop_
_entity_poly.entity_id
_entity_poly.type
_entity_poly.pdbx_seq_one_letter_code
_entity_poly.pdbx_strand_id
1 'polypeptide(L)'
;MLAMFKALSSLIQSSPEYWPVLQHELESAIESARAANKYDDLAIFLFQLGNAMHYLRREVPDDCAKAVGYWRECLATVRDKVPSADQKGLKFVEKQALDHLSIGYSETAIHAEGAELADIVEKLQEAHKEDRLSSSVKYVLASLYTSKGQLDKARDLLRSEMVTAFNILVDDDIGNDWQGFVAIRHLLAHTGDYENARKISFLIPARKFNGEVLMALFADEEPSLEIARETLAAVYERECTGDRTDASNLQAVLGEAQRLSAAAEPGSEEAAIYSKVLMILNQFDYLIDSTYSCNNCNREWDYEMCFHICKYCHSMDLCDVCYNDLQSDNTTKVLICSKLHDWWELAPWTIASYVRAWKRLIPVKAEDGSEELIDPSKWLGTICEQWGLSKSDWNFE
;
A
#
# COMPACT_ATOMS: atom_id res chain seq x y z
N MET A 1 3.39 -14.93 -15.35
CA MET A 1 3.03 -15.91 -14.30
C MET A 1 1.63 -15.66 -13.74
N LEU A 2 1.33 -14.45 -13.23
CA LEU A 2 0.01 -14.11 -12.66
C LEU A 2 -1.18 -14.32 -13.63
N ALA A 3 -1.08 -13.94 -14.90
CA ALA A 3 -2.14 -14.13 -15.88
C ALA A 3 -2.47 -15.62 -16.14
N MET A 4 -1.45 -16.48 -16.20
CA MET A 4 -1.62 -17.92 -16.36
C MET A 4 -2.24 -18.55 -15.11
N PHE A 5 -1.81 -18.14 -13.92
CA PHE A 5 -2.39 -18.58 -12.66
C PHE A 5 -3.86 -18.15 -12.53
N LYS A 6 -4.20 -16.91 -12.92
CA LYS A 6 -5.59 -16.42 -12.99
C LYS A 6 -6.43 -17.23 -13.99
N ALA A 7 -5.88 -17.58 -15.15
CA ALA A 7 -6.58 -18.40 -16.13
C ALA A 7 -6.83 -19.84 -15.63
N LEU A 8 -5.82 -20.48 -15.02
CA LEU A 8 -5.95 -21.80 -14.41
C LEU A 8 -6.95 -21.78 -13.26
N SER A 9 -6.90 -20.76 -12.41
CA SER A 9 -7.89 -20.56 -11.35
C SER A 9 -9.30 -20.47 -11.91
N SER A 10 -9.50 -19.59 -12.90
CA SER A 10 -10.81 -19.41 -13.53
C SER A 10 -11.34 -20.73 -14.10
N LEU A 11 -10.47 -21.55 -14.70
CA LEU A 11 -10.83 -22.85 -15.24
C LEU A 11 -11.23 -23.85 -14.13
N ILE A 12 -10.39 -23.99 -13.09
CA ILE A 12 -10.67 -24.91 -11.97
C ILE A 12 -11.94 -24.50 -11.22
N GLN A 13 -12.20 -23.20 -11.08
CA GLN A 13 -13.41 -22.71 -10.44
C GLN A 13 -14.66 -22.95 -11.29
N SER A 14 -14.58 -22.73 -12.61
CA SER A 14 -15.70 -23.03 -13.52
C SER A 14 -15.96 -24.53 -13.68
N SER A 15 -14.94 -25.35 -13.43
CA SER A 15 -14.98 -26.79 -13.61
C SER A 15 -14.11 -27.49 -12.54
N PRO A 16 -14.62 -27.61 -11.29
CA PRO A 16 -13.89 -28.21 -10.17
C PRO A 16 -13.42 -29.64 -10.41
N GLU A 17 -14.06 -30.36 -11.34
CA GLU A 17 -13.68 -31.69 -11.79
C GLU A 17 -12.28 -31.76 -12.41
N TYR A 18 -11.70 -30.63 -12.84
CA TYR A 18 -10.32 -30.57 -13.34
C TYR A 18 -9.28 -30.44 -12.22
N TRP A 19 -9.68 -30.20 -10.97
CA TRP A 19 -8.73 -30.10 -9.85
C TRP A 19 -7.86 -31.36 -9.70
N PRO A 20 -8.42 -32.59 -9.66
CA PRO A 20 -7.60 -33.80 -9.55
C PRO A 20 -6.60 -33.95 -10.70
N VAL A 21 -6.95 -33.49 -11.90
CA VAL A 21 -6.05 -33.51 -13.07
C VAL A 21 -4.92 -32.51 -12.86
N LEU A 22 -5.22 -31.26 -12.53
CA LEU A 22 -4.20 -30.24 -12.28
C LEU A 22 -3.24 -30.66 -11.15
N GLN A 23 -3.80 -31.17 -10.05
CA GLN A 23 -3.01 -31.66 -8.93
C GLN A 23 -2.09 -32.81 -9.37
N HIS A 24 -2.64 -33.81 -10.08
CA HIS A 24 -1.86 -34.95 -10.55
C HIS A 24 -0.72 -34.53 -11.50
N GLU A 25 -0.98 -33.62 -12.44
CA GLU A 25 0.03 -33.15 -13.38
C GLU A 25 1.15 -32.37 -12.67
N LEU A 26 0.82 -31.53 -11.68
CA LEU A 26 1.81 -30.82 -10.87
C LEU A 26 2.62 -31.78 -9.99
N GLU A 27 1.99 -32.75 -9.35
CA GLU A 27 2.68 -33.79 -8.57
C GLU A 27 3.60 -34.63 -9.46
N SER A 28 3.15 -35.04 -10.64
CA SER A 28 3.95 -35.76 -11.64
C SER A 28 5.15 -34.94 -12.12
N ALA A 29 4.96 -33.64 -12.35
CA ALA A 29 6.03 -32.72 -12.72
C ALA A 29 7.06 -32.55 -11.58
N ILE A 30 6.61 -32.47 -10.33
CA ILE A 30 7.45 -32.43 -9.13
C ILE A 30 8.32 -33.69 -9.05
N GLU A 31 7.72 -34.88 -9.16
CA GLU A 31 8.47 -36.15 -9.11
C GLU A 31 9.47 -36.26 -10.26
N SER A 32 9.07 -35.85 -11.46
CA SER A 32 9.94 -35.86 -12.64
C SER A 32 11.12 -34.89 -12.49
N ALA A 33 10.88 -33.66 -12.00
CA ALA A 33 11.93 -32.68 -11.73
C ALA A 33 12.88 -33.16 -10.63
N ARG A 34 12.35 -33.79 -9.58
CA ARG A 34 13.13 -34.38 -8.48
C ARG A 34 14.03 -35.51 -8.99
N ALA A 35 13.48 -36.45 -9.78
CA ALA A 35 14.25 -37.55 -10.35
C ALA A 35 15.35 -37.08 -11.31
N ALA A 36 15.10 -36.00 -12.05
CA ALA A 36 16.05 -35.40 -12.99
C ALA A 36 17.03 -34.41 -12.34
N ASN A 37 16.93 -34.14 -11.03
CA ASN A 37 17.69 -33.10 -10.31
C ASN A 37 17.56 -31.70 -10.94
N LYS A 38 16.40 -31.38 -11.51
CA LYS A 38 16.08 -30.04 -12.03
C LYS A 38 15.47 -29.18 -10.93
N TYR A 39 16.34 -28.65 -10.07
CA TYR A 39 15.90 -27.99 -8.83
C TYR A 39 15.23 -26.63 -9.04
N ASP A 40 15.51 -25.95 -10.15
CA ASP A 40 14.82 -24.75 -10.60
C ASP A 40 13.36 -25.04 -10.96
N ASP A 41 13.13 -26.03 -11.83
CA ASP A 41 11.80 -26.50 -12.19
C ASP A 41 11.04 -27.03 -10.97
N LEU A 42 11.72 -27.82 -10.11
CA LEU A 42 11.14 -28.34 -8.88
C LEU A 42 10.63 -27.22 -7.96
N ALA A 43 11.43 -26.19 -7.71
CA ALA A 43 11.03 -25.05 -6.89
C ALA A 43 9.80 -24.33 -7.46
N ILE A 44 9.77 -24.12 -8.79
CA ILE A 44 8.63 -23.50 -9.47
C ILE A 44 7.37 -24.36 -9.30
N PHE A 45 7.45 -25.67 -9.54
CA PHE A 45 6.27 -26.54 -9.43
C PHE A 45 5.75 -26.66 -7.98
N LEU A 46 6.64 -26.77 -7.00
CA LEU A 46 6.29 -26.74 -5.57
C LEU A 46 5.55 -25.44 -5.21
N PHE A 47 6.07 -24.30 -5.65
CA PHE A 47 5.44 -23.00 -5.46
C PHE A 47 4.04 -22.92 -6.10
N GLN A 48 3.91 -23.35 -7.36
CA GLN A 48 2.63 -23.32 -8.07
C GLN A 48 1.59 -24.24 -7.41
N LEU A 49 1.98 -25.45 -6.99
CA LEU A 49 1.08 -26.38 -6.33
C LEU A 49 0.64 -25.86 -4.95
N GLY A 50 1.56 -25.28 -4.17
CA GLY A 50 1.22 -24.61 -2.91
C GLY A 50 0.21 -23.48 -3.11
N ASN A 51 0.43 -22.62 -4.11
CA ASN A 51 -0.52 -21.55 -4.43
C ASN A 51 -1.87 -22.09 -4.89
N ALA A 52 -1.88 -23.12 -5.73
CA ALA A 52 -3.11 -23.72 -6.21
C ALA A 52 -3.93 -24.33 -5.06
N MET A 53 -3.29 -25.07 -4.15
CA MET A 53 -3.95 -25.63 -2.97
C MET A 53 -4.48 -24.53 -2.03
N HIS A 54 -3.66 -23.52 -1.72
CA HIS A 54 -4.08 -22.48 -0.80
C HIS A 54 -5.20 -21.58 -1.36
N TYR A 55 -5.12 -21.17 -2.62
CA TYR A 55 -6.06 -20.20 -3.20
C TYR A 55 -7.29 -20.85 -3.86
N LEU A 56 -7.14 -22.02 -4.50
CA LEU A 56 -8.26 -22.70 -5.18
C LEU A 56 -9.01 -23.67 -4.26
N ARG A 57 -8.35 -24.16 -3.20
CA ARG A 57 -8.90 -25.14 -2.27
C ARG A 57 -8.93 -24.60 -0.84
N ARG A 58 -9.04 -23.27 -0.69
CA ARG A 58 -9.02 -22.58 0.60
C ARG A 58 -10.04 -23.10 1.62
N GLU A 59 -11.17 -23.58 1.13
CA GLU A 59 -12.25 -24.12 1.97
C GLU A 59 -11.97 -25.53 2.49
N VAL A 60 -10.84 -26.13 2.11
CA VAL A 60 -10.39 -27.45 2.56
C VAL A 60 -9.13 -27.26 3.41
N PRO A 61 -9.26 -27.25 4.76
CA PRO A 61 -8.15 -26.99 5.68
C PRO A 61 -6.93 -27.89 5.45
N ASP A 62 -7.16 -29.16 5.12
CA ASP A 62 -6.09 -30.13 4.84
C ASP A 62 -5.26 -29.72 3.61
N ASP A 63 -5.88 -29.15 2.58
CA ASP A 63 -5.17 -28.69 1.37
C ASP A 63 -4.37 -27.42 1.70
N CYS A 64 -4.90 -26.52 2.54
CA CYS A 64 -4.15 -25.36 3.03
C CYS A 64 -2.95 -25.76 3.89
N ALA A 65 -3.09 -26.78 4.74
CA ALA A 65 -1.99 -27.32 5.54
C ALA A 65 -0.89 -27.94 4.65
N LYS A 66 -1.27 -28.63 3.56
CA LYS A 66 -0.32 -29.14 2.56
C LYS A 66 0.39 -28.03 1.81
N ALA A 67 -0.31 -26.93 1.47
CA ALA A 67 0.28 -25.77 0.79
C ALA A 67 1.51 -25.22 1.54
N VAL A 68 1.40 -25.11 2.88
CA VAL A 68 2.52 -24.72 3.76
C VAL A 68 3.72 -25.66 3.58
N GLY A 69 3.48 -26.98 3.49
CA GLY A 69 4.53 -27.97 3.22
C GLY A 69 5.26 -27.73 1.90
N TYR A 70 4.51 -27.47 0.82
CA TYR A 70 5.09 -27.20 -0.50
C TYR A 70 5.90 -25.90 -0.55
N TRP A 71 5.46 -24.83 0.10
CA TRP A 71 6.25 -23.59 0.17
C TRP A 71 7.54 -23.77 0.97
N ARG A 72 7.52 -24.54 2.06
CA ARG A 72 8.75 -24.88 2.80
C ARG A 72 9.72 -25.68 1.94
N GLU A 73 9.25 -26.70 1.23
CA GLU A 73 10.10 -27.49 0.32
C GLU A 73 10.64 -26.64 -0.82
N CYS A 74 9.83 -25.72 -1.37
CA CYS A 74 10.26 -24.76 -2.37
C CYS A 74 11.44 -23.90 -1.87
N LEU A 75 11.30 -23.28 -0.70
CA LEU A 75 12.35 -22.45 -0.10
C LEU A 75 13.64 -23.25 0.15
N ALA A 76 13.52 -24.45 0.73
CA ALA A 76 14.66 -25.33 0.95
C ALA A 76 15.34 -25.73 -0.38
N THR A 77 14.55 -26.01 -1.43
CA THR A 77 15.07 -26.35 -2.75
C THR A 77 15.87 -25.19 -3.35
N VAL A 78 15.32 -23.97 -3.33
CA VAL A 78 16.01 -22.78 -3.86
C VAL A 78 17.32 -22.53 -3.10
N ARG A 79 17.29 -22.59 -1.77
CA ARG A 79 18.43 -22.22 -0.92
C ARG A 79 19.54 -23.26 -0.89
N ASP A 80 19.16 -24.54 -0.83
CA ASP A 80 20.12 -25.63 -0.54
C ASP A 80 20.52 -26.44 -1.77
N LYS A 81 19.69 -26.44 -2.83
CA LYS A 81 19.87 -27.32 -3.99
C LYS A 81 20.16 -26.57 -5.29
N VAL A 82 19.61 -25.37 -5.48
CA VAL A 82 19.88 -24.57 -6.68
C VAL A 82 21.26 -23.90 -6.57
N PRO A 83 22.13 -24.03 -7.59
CA PRO A 83 23.42 -23.35 -7.61
C PRO A 83 23.28 -21.82 -7.49
N SER A 84 24.20 -21.17 -6.77
CA SER A 84 24.11 -19.72 -6.50
C SER A 84 24.07 -18.84 -7.76
N ALA A 85 24.60 -19.31 -8.89
CA ALA A 85 24.50 -18.61 -10.17
C ALA A 85 23.05 -18.52 -10.69
N ASP A 86 22.28 -19.59 -10.48
CA ASP A 86 20.92 -19.75 -11.00
C ASP A 86 19.86 -19.25 -10.01
N GLN A 87 20.19 -19.17 -8.71
CA GLN A 87 19.33 -18.59 -7.67
C GLN A 87 18.84 -17.18 -8.01
N LYS A 88 19.63 -16.39 -8.79
CA LYS A 88 19.20 -15.06 -9.24
C LYS A 88 17.89 -15.10 -10.03
N GLY A 89 17.68 -16.14 -10.84
CA GLY A 89 16.46 -16.32 -11.63
C GLY A 89 15.24 -16.70 -10.77
N LEU A 90 15.46 -17.20 -9.56
CA LEU A 90 14.41 -17.68 -8.65
C LEU A 90 14.11 -16.74 -7.49
N LYS A 91 14.77 -15.57 -7.39
CA LYS A 91 14.52 -14.59 -6.32
C LYS A 91 13.04 -14.23 -6.15
N PHE A 92 12.31 -14.13 -7.26
CA PHE A 92 10.87 -13.89 -7.22
C PHE A 92 10.12 -15.05 -6.57
N VAL A 93 10.42 -16.28 -6.96
CA VAL A 93 9.80 -17.50 -6.40
C VAL A 93 10.13 -17.63 -4.92
N GLU A 94 11.39 -17.43 -4.53
CA GLU A 94 11.81 -17.47 -3.13
C GLU A 94 11.05 -16.43 -2.29
N LYS A 95 11.03 -15.17 -2.74
CA LYS A 95 10.30 -14.10 -2.05
C LYS A 95 8.81 -14.43 -1.90
N GLN A 96 8.15 -14.83 -2.99
CA GLN A 96 6.71 -15.12 -2.95
C GLN A 96 6.38 -16.36 -2.12
N ALA A 97 7.21 -17.41 -2.16
CA ALA A 97 7.02 -18.59 -1.33
C ALA A 97 7.13 -18.23 0.16
N LEU A 98 8.07 -17.35 0.52
CA LEU A 98 8.22 -16.85 1.89
C LEU A 98 7.04 -15.97 2.31
N ASP A 99 6.57 -15.09 1.43
CA ASP A 99 5.36 -14.27 1.65
C ASP A 99 4.15 -15.16 1.95
N HIS A 100 3.86 -16.14 1.10
CA HIS A 100 2.72 -17.04 1.28
C HIS A 100 2.86 -17.95 2.51
N LEU A 101 4.08 -18.43 2.80
CA LEU A 101 4.35 -19.19 4.01
C LEU A 101 3.99 -18.38 5.27
N SER A 102 4.39 -17.11 5.32
CA SER A 102 4.06 -16.23 6.44
C SER A 102 2.56 -16.01 6.60
N ILE A 103 1.83 -15.86 5.48
CA ILE A 103 0.36 -15.72 5.48
C ILE A 103 -0.29 -17.01 6.00
N GLY A 104 0.12 -18.18 5.51
CA GLY A 104 -0.44 -19.46 5.96
C GLY A 104 -0.24 -19.72 7.45
N TYR A 105 0.93 -19.35 7.98
CA TYR A 105 1.15 -19.36 9.43
C TYR A 105 0.26 -18.36 10.17
N SER A 106 0.16 -17.12 9.69
CA SER A 106 -0.70 -16.11 10.31
C SER A 106 -2.18 -16.53 10.34
N GLU A 107 -2.70 -17.13 9.27
CA GLU A 107 -4.08 -17.63 9.21
C GLU A 107 -4.32 -18.74 10.25
N THR A 108 -3.38 -19.68 10.36
CA THR A 108 -3.46 -20.73 11.39
C THR A 108 -3.45 -20.12 12.79
N ALA A 109 -2.66 -19.04 12.99
CA ALA A 109 -2.55 -18.35 14.27
C ALA A 109 -3.82 -17.59 14.68
N ILE A 110 -4.74 -17.25 13.75
CA ILE A 110 -6.00 -16.56 14.06
C ILE A 110 -6.78 -17.36 15.10
N HIS A 111 -6.89 -18.68 14.91
CA HIS A 111 -7.66 -19.58 15.78
C HIS A 111 -6.82 -20.29 16.85
N ALA A 112 -5.49 -20.21 16.77
CA ALA A 112 -4.61 -20.87 17.72
C ALA A 112 -4.47 -20.11 19.06
N GLU A 113 -4.28 -20.87 20.13
CA GLU A 113 -4.02 -20.40 21.49
C GLU A 113 -2.92 -21.21 22.18
N GLY A 114 -2.41 -20.69 23.31
CA GLY A 114 -1.46 -21.41 24.17
C GLY A 114 -0.21 -21.91 23.44
N ALA A 115 0.08 -23.21 23.57
CA ALA A 115 1.28 -23.83 23.01
C ALA A 115 1.29 -23.86 21.46
N GLU A 116 0.11 -23.99 20.83
CA GLU A 116 0.00 -23.99 19.37
C GLU A 116 0.34 -22.61 18.80
N LEU A 117 -0.19 -21.54 19.40
CA LEU A 117 0.16 -20.19 19.01
C LEU A 117 1.66 -19.91 19.21
N ALA A 118 2.26 -20.41 20.28
CA ALA A 118 3.68 -20.25 20.54
C ALA A 118 4.56 -20.90 19.45
N ASP A 119 4.21 -22.12 19.03
CA ASP A 119 4.89 -22.85 17.93
C ASP A 119 4.75 -22.11 16.59
N ILE A 120 3.58 -21.55 16.29
CA ILE A 120 3.38 -20.77 15.05
C ILE A 120 4.18 -19.47 15.07
N VAL A 121 4.22 -18.76 16.21
CA VAL A 121 5.03 -17.55 16.39
C VAL A 121 6.51 -17.87 16.21
N GLU A 122 6.99 -18.99 16.75
CA GLU A 122 8.39 -19.43 16.58
C GLU A 122 8.73 -19.67 15.10
N LYS A 123 7.83 -20.35 14.36
CA LYS A 123 7.98 -20.56 12.90
C LYS A 123 8.02 -19.25 12.11
N LEU A 124 7.18 -18.27 12.46
CA LEU A 124 7.21 -16.94 11.83
C LEU A 124 8.49 -16.17 12.17
N GLN A 125 8.99 -16.27 13.41
CA GLN A 125 10.26 -15.67 13.80
C GLN A 125 11.45 -16.31 13.06
N GLU A 126 11.43 -17.63 12.86
CA GLU A 126 12.43 -18.32 12.04
C GLU A 126 12.37 -17.86 10.58
N ALA A 127 11.17 -17.84 9.98
CA ALA A 127 10.97 -17.34 8.62
C ALA A 127 11.45 -15.89 8.46
N HIS A 128 11.23 -15.03 9.46
CA HIS A 128 11.73 -13.65 9.46
C HIS A 128 13.27 -13.60 9.50
N LYS A 129 13.93 -14.41 10.33
CA LYS A 129 15.41 -14.47 10.38
C LYS A 129 16.02 -14.93 9.06
N GLU A 130 15.27 -15.76 8.32
CA GLU A 130 15.66 -16.24 7.00
C GLU A 130 15.27 -15.29 5.86
N ASP A 131 14.46 -14.26 6.13
CA ASP A 131 14.03 -13.28 5.14
C ASP A 131 15.19 -12.37 4.76
N ARG A 132 15.81 -12.68 3.62
CA ARG A 132 16.93 -11.92 3.05
C ARG A 132 16.51 -10.97 1.93
N LEU A 133 15.25 -11.03 1.51
CA LEU A 133 14.78 -10.45 0.25
C LEU A 133 13.58 -9.50 0.45
N SER A 134 12.91 -9.57 1.60
CA SER A 134 11.67 -8.84 1.87
C SER A 134 11.64 -8.36 3.33
N SER A 135 10.69 -7.47 3.61
CA SER A 135 10.27 -7.11 4.97
C SER A 135 8.86 -7.65 5.28
N SER A 136 8.23 -8.36 4.33
CA SER A 136 6.84 -8.83 4.42
C SER A 136 6.59 -9.73 5.63
N VAL A 137 7.47 -10.70 5.91
CA VAL A 137 7.32 -11.60 7.06
C VAL A 137 7.36 -10.83 8.37
N LYS A 138 8.21 -9.80 8.44
CA LYS A 138 8.33 -8.90 9.58
C LYS A 138 7.00 -8.18 9.87
N TYR A 139 6.33 -7.67 8.83
CA TYR A 139 5.03 -7.03 8.95
C TYR A 139 3.90 -8.00 9.31
N VAL A 140 3.90 -9.21 8.73
CA VAL A 140 2.93 -10.26 9.10
C VAL A 140 3.09 -10.67 10.56
N LEU A 141 4.33 -10.83 11.04
CA LEU A 141 4.61 -11.12 12.44
C LEU A 141 4.17 -9.97 13.36
N ALA A 142 4.39 -8.72 12.97
CA ALA A 142 3.90 -7.56 13.71
C ALA A 142 2.36 -7.54 13.79
N SER A 143 1.66 -7.81 12.69
CA SER A 143 0.20 -7.95 12.69
C SER A 143 -0.29 -9.05 13.63
N LEU A 144 0.41 -10.19 13.66
CA LEU A 144 0.07 -11.26 14.59
C LEU A 144 0.25 -10.83 16.05
N TYR A 145 1.35 -10.15 16.38
CA TYR A 145 1.52 -9.59 17.72
C TYR A 145 0.42 -8.60 18.07
N THR A 146 0.10 -7.69 17.16
CA THR A 146 -0.98 -6.70 17.34
C THR A 146 -2.33 -7.37 17.57
N SER A 147 -2.71 -8.37 16.76
CA SER A 147 -4.00 -9.07 16.89
C SER A 147 -4.13 -9.87 18.19
N LYS A 148 -3.00 -10.31 18.76
CA LYS A 148 -2.94 -10.98 20.08
C LYS A 148 -2.70 -10.01 21.25
N GLY A 149 -2.84 -8.70 21.04
CA GLY A 149 -2.72 -7.67 22.07
C GLY A 149 -1.29 -7.39 22.54
N GLN A 150 -0.28 -7.83 21.79
CA GLN A 150 1.14 -7.66 22.10
C GLN A 150 1.76 -6.46 21.34
N LEU A 151 1.13 -5.30 21.45
CA LEU A 151 1.50 -4.08 20.69
C LEU A 151 2.97 -3.68 20.89
N ASP A 152 3.49 -3.78 22.11
CA ASP A 152 4.90 -3.43 22.39
C ASP A 152 5.87 -4.28 21.57
N LYS A 153 5.60 -5.58 21.41
CA LYS A 153 6.43 -6.46 20.57
C LYS A 153 6.35 -6.09 19.09
N ALA A 154 5.15 -5.74 18.61
CA ALA A 154 4.96 -5.31 17.23
C ALA A 154 5.74 -4.02 16.94
N ARG A 155 5.66 -3.04 17.84
CA ARG A 155 6.39 -1.77 17.74
C ARG A 155 7.90 -1.97 17.85
N ASP A 156 8.38 -2.77 18.80
CA ASP A 156 9.80 -3.05 18.95
C ASP A 156 10.38 -3.76 17.72
N LEU A 157 9.64 -4.71 17.13
CA LEU A 157 10.03 -5.37 15.90
C LEU A 157 10.17 -4.36 14.74
N LEU A 158 9.23 -3.42 14.62
CA LEU A 158 9.15 -2.47 13.51
C LEU A 158 9.87 -1.13 13.76
N ARG A 159 10.43 -0.90 14.95
CA ARG A 159 11.00 0.39 15.37
C ARG A 159 12.09 0.90 14.42
N SER A 160 12.96 -0.01 13.94
CA SER A 160 14.01 0.35 12.99
C SER A 160 13.47 0.83 11.65
N GLU A 161 12.33 0.28 11.20
CA GLU A 161 11.69 0.69 9.94
C GLU A 161 11.04 2.07 10.09
N MET A 162 10.49 2.38 11.26
CA MET A 162 9.96 3.72 11.56
C MET A 162 11.05 4.77 11.47
N VAL A 163 12.23 4.49 12.05
CA VAL A 163 13.42 5.35 11.92
C VAL A 163 13.82 5.54 10.46
N THR A 164 13.89 4.47 9.67
CA THR A 164 14.18 4.55 8.24
C THR A 164 13.17 5.42 7.50
N ALA A 165 11.88 5.24 7.78
CA ALA A 165 10.83 6.01 7.12
C ALA A 165 10.88 7.50 7.48
N PHE A 166 11.20 7.86 8.72
CA PHE A 166 11.43 9.26 9.10
C PHE A 166 12.70 9.84 8.48
N ASN A 167 13.77 9.05 8.35
CA ASN A 167 14.99 9.50 7.67
C ASN A 167 14.74 9.85 6.20
N ILE A 168 13.87 9.11 5.51
CA ILE A 168 13.44 9.43 4.14
C ILE A 168 12.75 10.80 4.12
N LEU A 169 11.82 11.07 5.05
CA LEU A 169 11.06 12.33 5.07
C LEU A 169 11.88 13.59 5.39
N VAL A 170 13.15 13.46 5.78
CA VAL A 170 14.01 14.60 6.15
C VAL A 170 15.32 14.64 5.37
N ASP A 171 15.44 13.86 4.29
CA ASP A 171 16.67 13.77 3.49
C ASP A 171 16.84 14.89 2.45
N ASP A 172 16.00 15.93 2.54
CA ASP A 172 15.88 17.06 1.61
C ASP A 172 15.45 16.68 0.18
N ASP A 173 15.01 15.43 -0.07
CA ASP A 173 14.49 14.95 -1.37
C ASP A 173 12.97 14.72 -1.32
N ILE A 174 12.23 15.79 -1.54
CA ILE A 174 10.76 15.79 -1.66
C ILE A 174 10.25 14.74 -2.67
N GLY A 175 11.04 14.40 -3.70
CA GLY A 175 10.65 13.43 -4.72
C GLY A 175 10.49 12.01 -4.18
N ASN A 176 11.07 11.70 -3.02
CA ASN A 176 10.98 10.40 -2.37
C ASN A 176 10.11 10.40 -1.10
N ASP A 177 9.59 11.56 -0.64
CA ASP A 177 8.73 11.71 0.55
C ASP A 177 7.60 10.66 0.59
N TRP A 178 7.00 10.39 -0.58
CA TRP A 178 5.92 9.41 -0.70
C TRP A 178 6.34 8.01 -0.23
N GLN A 179 7.62 7.62 -0.38
CA GLN A 179 8.14 6.35 0.11
C GLN A 179 8.14 6.31 1.63
N GLY A 180 8.54 7.41 2.28
CA GLY A 180 8.48 7.57 3.73
C GLY A 180 7.04 7.48 4.24
N PHE A 181 6.10 8.19 3.60
CA PHE A 181 4.68 8.13 3.95
C PHE A 181 4.06 6.73 3.74
N VAL A 182 4.38 6.04 2.63
CA VAL A 182 3.93 4.65 2.39
C VAL A 182 4.49 3.71 3.46
N ALA A 183 5.77 3.84 3.82
CA ALA A 183 6.39 3.02 4.85
C ALA A 183 5.70 3.23 6.21
N ILE A 184 5.50 4.49 6.63
CA ILE A 184 4.79 4.81 7.88
C ILE A 184 3.35 4.28 7.86
N ARG A 185 2.62 4.39 6.74
CA ARG A 185 1.29 3.80 6.59
C ARG A 185 1.30 2.32 6.95
N HIS A 186 2.22 1.55 6.36
CA HIS A 186 2.33 0.12 6.64
C HIS A 186 2.67 -0.14 8.09
N LEU A 187 3.64 0.59 8.67
CA LEU A 187 4.03 0.45 10.07
C LEU A 187 2.86 0.69 11.03
N LEU A 188 2.09 1.74 10.81
CA LEU A 188 0.91 2.07 11.61
C LEU A 188 -0.20 1.02 11.44
N ALA A 189 -0.47 0.58 10.21
CA ALA A 189 -1.46 -0.45 9.95
C ALA A 189 -1.12 -1.79 10.63
N HIS A 190 0.15 -2.22 10.57
CA HIS A 190 0.61 -3.49 11.17
C HIS A 190 0.81 -3.40 12.68
N THR A 191 0.73 -2.20 13.27
CA THR A 191 0.69 -1.95 14.72
C THR A 191 -0.69 -1.53 15.22
N GLY A 192 -1.72 -1.61 14.38
CA GLY A 192 -3.12 -1.38 14.76
C GLY A 192 -3.55 0.08 14.88
N ASP A 193 -2.70 1.03 14.51
CA ASP A 193 -3.02 2.46 14.47
C ASP A 193 -3.65 2.84 13.12
N TYR A 194 -4.84 2.30 12.87
CA TYR A 194 -5.54 2.47 11.60
C TYR A 194 -5.99 3.91 11.34
N GLU A 195 -6.22 4.70 12.39
CA GLU A 195 -6.60 6.11 12.25
C GLU A 195 -5.44 6.95 11.71
N ASN A 196 -4.23 6.78 12.26
CA ASN A 196 -3.07 7.48 11.71
C ASN A 196 -2.62 6.88 10.37
N ALA A 197 -2.76 5.57 10.16
CA ALA A 197 -2.54 4.94 8.85
C ALA A 197 -3.51 5.49 7.77
N ARG A 198 -4.74 5.82 8.14
CA ARG A 198 -5.70 6.49 7.25
C ARG A 198 -5.25 7.90 6.93
N LYS A 199 -4.93 8.71 7.94
CA LYS A 199 -4.51 10.12 7.74
C LYS A 199 -3.33 10.26 6.80
N ILE A 200 -2.29 9.43 6.98
CA ILE A 200 -1.10 9.49 6.12
C ILE A 200 -1.36 9.01 4.69
N SER A 201 -2.35 8.12 4.49
CA SER A 201 -2.75 7.71 3.15
C SER A 201 -3.24 8.89 2.31
N PHE A 202 -3.88 9.87 2.96
CA PHE A 202 -4.31 11.11 2.30
C PHE A 202 -3.15 12.08 2.05
N LEU A 203 -1.93 11.85 2.53
CA LEU A 203 -0.75 12.66 2.14
C LEU A 203 -0.10 12.18 0.84
N ILE A 204 -0.69 11.20 0.16
CA ILE A 204 -0.17 10.63 -1.08
C ILE A 204 -1.20 10.77 -2.22
N PRO A 205 -1.64 12.00 -2.56
CA PRO A 205 -2.55 12.24 -3.66
C PRO A 205 -1.86 12.02 -5.01
N ALA A 206 -2.59 11.41 -5.94
CA ALA A 206 -2.20 11.40 -7.35
C ALA A 206 -2.38 12.80 -7.95
N ARG A 207 -1.56 13.18 -8.91
CA ARG A 207 -1.68 14.44 -9.69
C ARG A 207 -3.02 14.47 -10.43
N LYS A 208 -3.89 15.40 -10.03
CA LYS A 208 -5.18 15.70 -10.64
C LYS A 208 -5.37 17.21 -10.62
N PHE A 209 -5.70 17.80 -11.75
CA PHE A 209 -5.92 19.23 -11.84
C PHE A 209 -6.99 19.55 -12.87
N ASN A 210 -8.17 19.86 -12.35
CA ASN A 210 -9.31 20.27 -13.11
C ASN A 210 -9.94 21.56 -12.54
N GLY A 211 -10.97 22.08 -13.21
CA GLY A 211 -11.65 23.30 -12.79
C GLY A 211 -12.22 23.21 -11.36
N GLU A 212 -12.75 22.05 -10.95
CA GLU A 212 -13.29 21.88 -9.59
C GLU A 212 -12.18 21.96 -8.53
N VAL A 213 -11.04 21.29 -8.76
CA VAL A 213 -9.87 21.36 -7.90
C VAL A 213 -9.33 22.79 -7.82
N LEU A 214 -9.21 23.48 -8.96
CA LEU A 214 -8.77 24.88 -9.02
C LEU A 214 -9.67 25.78 -8.16
N MET A 215 -10.98 25.64 -8.30
CA MET A 215 -11.93 26.45 -7.53
C MET A 215 -11.86 26.15 -6.04
N ALA A 216 -11.73 24.87 -5.67
CA ALA A 216 -11.68 24.44 -4.28
C ALA A 216 -10.36 24.79 -3.58
N LEU A 217 -9.23 24.86 -4.31
CA LEU A 217 -7.93 25.27 -3.75
C LEU A 217 -7.99 26.65 -3.08
N PHE A 218 -8.84 27.54 -3.58
CA PHE A 218 -8.97 28.92 -3.12
C PHE A 218 -10.27 29.20 -2.35
N ALA A 219 -11.15 28.22 -2.18
CA ALA A 219 -12.48 28.43 -1.58
C ALA A 219 -12.42 28.84 -0.10
N ASP A 220 -11.48 28.28 0.66
CA ASP A 220 -11.28 28.58 2.09
C ASP A 220 -10.17 29.62 2.33
N GLU A 221 -9.72 30.29 1.25
CA GLU A 221 -8.70 31.35 1.35
C GLU A 221 -9.32 32.72 1.65
N GLU A 222 -8.45 33.71 1.85
CA GLU A 222 -8.87 35.09 2.09
C GLU A 222 -9.72 35.63 0.92
N PRO A 223 -10.75 36.45 1.20
CA PRO A 223 -11.62 37.02 0.16
C PRO A 223 -10.88 37.80 -0.94
N SER A 224 -9.68 38.29 -0.67
CA SER A 224 -8.81 38.96 -1.64
C SER A 224 -8.38 38.06 -2.81
N LEU A 225 -8.42 36.73 -2.65
CA LEU A 225 -8.06 35.78 -3.71
C LEU A 225 -9.20 35.49 -4.69
N GLU A 226 -10.42 35.95 -4.40
CA GLU A 226 -11.60 35.60 -5.20
C GLU A 226 -11.48 36.06 -6.66
N ILE A 227 -11.01 37.28 -6.88
CA ILE A 227 -10.79 37.83 -8.24
C ILE A 227 -9.72 37.03 -8.99
N ALA A 228 -8.65 36.65 -8.29
CA ALA A 228 -7.59 35.84 -8.89
C ALA A 228 -8.10 34.44 -9.26
N ARG A 229 -8.88 33.82 -8.37
CA ARG A 229 -9.54 32.53 -8.60
C ARG A 229 -10.43 32.56 -9.85
N GLU A 230 -11.32 33.55 -9.96
CA GLU A 230 -12.20 33.71 -11.13
C GLU A 230 -11.40 33.93 -12.43
N THR A 231 -10.36 34.76 -12.37
CA THR A 231 -9.47 35.03 -13.51
C THR A 231 -8.79 33.75 -14.01
N LEU A 232 -8.26 32.96 -13.09
CA LEU A 232 -7.58 31.69 -13.41
C LEU A 232 -8.58 30.61 -13.87
N ALA A 233 -9.79 30.58 -13.31
CA ALA A 233 -10.85 29.69 -13.77
C ALA A 233 -11.24 29.99 -15.23
N ALA A 234 -11.36 31.27 -15.59
CA ALA A 234 -11.63 31.67 -16.97
C ALA A 234 -10.50 31.27 -17.94
N VAL A 235 -9.24 31.26 -17.48
CA VAL A 235 -8.11 30.75 -18.25
C VAL A 235 -8.20 29.23 -18.41
N TYR A 236 -8.51 28.53 -17.32
CA TYR A 236 -8.73 27.08 -17.37
C TYR A 236 -9.81 26.72 -18.39
N GLU A 237 -10.99 27.35 -18.33
CA GLU A 237 -12.09 27.08 -19.27
C GLU A 237 -11.73 27.37 -20.73
N ARG A 238 -10.94 28.42 -20.96
CA ARG A 238 -10.52 28.83 -22.31
C ARG A 238 -9.45 27.92 -22.91
N GLU A 239 -8.50 27.44 -22.10
CA GLU A 239 -7.25 26.83 -22.58
C GLU A 239 -7.10 25.35 -22.23
N CYS A 240 -7.81 24.86 -21.22
CA CYS A 240 -7.74 23.49 -20.74
C CYS A 240 -8.86 22.63 -21.35
N THR A 241 -8.62 22.14 -22.56
CA THR A 241 -9.54 21.22 -23.27
C THR A 241 -9.37 19.77 -22.79
N GLY A 242 -10.35 18.91 -23.08
CA GLY A 242 -10.42 17.53 -22.55
C GLY A 242 -9.29 16.58 -22.95
N ASP A 243 -8.47 16.91 -23.95
CA ASP A 243 -7.37 16.05 -24.42
C ASP A 243 -6.03 16.33 -23.69
N ARG A 244 -5.99 17.34 -22.81
CA ARG A 244 -4.78 17.73 -22.08
C ARG A 244 -4.60 16.92 -20.79
N THR A 245 -3.35 16.68 -20.41
CA THR A 245 -3.03 16.09 -19.11
C THR A 245 -3.24 17.09 -17.97
N ASP A 246 -3.48 16.59 -16.75
CA ASP A 246 -3.59 17.40 -15.53
C ASP A 246 -2.39 18.35 -15.35
N ALA A 247 -1.17 17.84 -15.54
CA ALA A 247 0.06 18.65 -15.46
C ALA A 247 0.10 19.75 -16.53
N SER A 248 -0.38 19.47 -17.75
CA SER A 248 -0.45 20.47 -18.83
C SER A 248 -1.49 21.55 -18.56
N ASN A 249 -2.59 21.20 -17.90
CA ASN A 249 -3.63 22.14 -17.47
C ASN A 249 -3.11 23.06 -16.37
N LEU A 250 -2.44 22.49 -15.36
CA LEU A 250 -1.79 23.27 -14.32
C LEU A 250 -0.77 24.24 -14.91
N GLN A 251 0.08 23.79 -15.83
CA GLN A 251 1.11 24.64 -16.42
C GLN A 251 0.52 25.86 -17.14
N ALA A 252 -0.65 25.73 -17.76
CA ALA A 252 -1.35 26.87 -18.38
C ALA A 252 -1.81 27.90 -17.33
N VAL A 253 -2.46 27.41 -16.26
CA VAL A 253 -2.94 28.27 -15.16
C VAL A 253 -1.77 28.91 -14.41
N LEU A 254 -0.71 28.14 -14.14
CA LEU A 254 0.51 28.61 -13.50
C LEU A 254 1.21 29.68 -14.34
N GLY A 255 1.32 29.47 -15.65
CA GLY A 255 1.90 30.45 -16.58
C GLY A 255 1.15 31.78 -16.56
N GLU A 256 -0.18 31.74 -16.47
CA GLU A 256 -0.98 32.96 -16.34
C GLU A 256 -0.80 33.64 -14.98
N ALA A 257 -0.80 32.87 -13.88
CA ALA A 257 -0.53 33.41 -12.55
C ALA A 257 0.86 34.08 -12.47
N GLN A 258 1.86 33.50 -13.14
CA GLN A 258 3.21 34.08 -13.26
C GLN A 258 3.19 35.38 -14.06
N ARG A 259 2.47 35.41 -15.19
CA ARG A 259 2.32 36.61 -16.02
C ARG A 259 1.66 37.75 -15.25
N LEU A 260 0.61 37.46 -14.49
CA LEU A 260 -0.12 38.43 -13.67
C LEU A 260 0.74 38.93 -12.51
N SER A 261 1.44 38.03 -11.82
CA SER A 261 2.42 38.39 -10.78
C SER A 261 3.51 39.33 -11.30
N ALA A 262 4.05 39.06 -12.49
CA ALA A 262 5.09 39.89 -13.11
C ALA A 262 4.59 41.26 -13.60
N ALA A 263 3.29 41.40 -13.87
CA ALA A 263 2.67 42.65 -14.29
C ALA A 263 2.27 43.55 -13.11
N ALA A 264 2.09 42.97 -11.91
CA ALA A 264 1.70 43.69 -10.72
C ALA A 264 2.80 44.64 -10.22
N GLU A 265 2.41 45.79 -9.68
CA GLU A 265 3.38 46.73 -9.10
C GLU A 265 4.04 46.12 -7.85
N PRO A 266 5.38 46.19 -7.69
CA PRO A 266 6.06 45.64 -6.53
C PRO A 266 5.54 46.21 -5.21
N GLY A 267 5.15 45.32 -4.29
CA GLY A 267 4.59 45.69 -2.99
C GLY A 267 3.10 46.07 -3.00
N SER A 268 2.42 45.98 -4.15
CA SER A 268 0.96 46.10 -4.22
C SER A 268 0.24 44.90 -3.60
N GLU A 269 -1.05 45.08 -3.30
CA GLU A 269 -1.94 44.00 -2.88
C GLU A 269 -2.06 42.91 -3.96
N GLU A 270 -2.10 43.31 -5.24
CA GLU A 270 -2.14 42.38 -6.38
C GLU A 270 -0.88 41.50 -6.44
N ALA A 271 0.30 42.07 -6.21
CA ALA A 271 1.55 41.31 -6.14
C ALA A 271 1.53 40.30 -4.99
N ALA A 272 0.97 40.67 -3.83
CA ALA A 272 0.82 39.76 -2.69
C ALA A 272 -0.17 38.62 -2.99
N ILE A 273 -1.30 38.91 -3.63
CA ILE A 273 -2.30 37.92 -4.06
C ILE A 273 -1.66 36.88 -4.98
N TYR A 274 -1.03 37.32 -6.07
CA TYR A 274 -0.44 36.38 -7.03
C TYR A 274 0.80 35.66 -6.47
N SER A 275 1.54 36.25 -5.53
CA SER A 275 2.57 35.53 -4.78
C SER A 275 1.98 34.36 -3.99
N LYS A 276 0.83 34.56 -3.32
CA LYS A 276 0.15 33.50 -2.57
C LYS A 276 -0.45 32.43 -3.50
N VAL A 277 -1.04 32.84 -4.62
CA VAL A 277 -1.52 31.91 -5.67
C VAL A 277 -0.39 31.01 -6.16
N LEU A 278 0.76 31.60 -6.52
CA LEU A 278 1.92 30.83 -6.99
C LEU A 278 2.42 29.86 -5.94
N MET A 279 2.47 30.29 -4.67
CA MET A 279 2.84 29.41 -3.55
C MET A 279 1.92 28.19 -3.45
N ILE A 280 0.59 28.37 -3.58
CA ILE A 280 -0.39 27.28 -3.53
C ILE A 280 -0.27 26.35 -4.75
N LEU A 281 -0.16 26.92 -5.96
CA LEU A 281 -0.07 26.12 -7.19
C LEU A 281 1.23 25.31 -7.27
N ASN A 282 2.36 25.85 -6.78
CA ASN A 282 3.64 25.16 -6.76
C ASN A 282 3.66 23.96 -5.79
N GLN A 283 2.70 23.84 -4.86
CA GLN A 283 2.56 22.63 -4.04
C GLN A 283 2.17 21.39 -4.86
N PHE A 284 1.82 21.54 -6.13
CA PHE A 284 1.64 20.42 -7.05
C PHE A 284 2.86 19.49 -7.15
N ASP A 285 4.06 20.03 -6.90
CA ASP A 285 5.30 19.25 -6.92
C ASP A 285 5.33 18.17 -5.83
N TYR A 286 4.53 18.31 -4.76
CA TYR A 286 4.36 17.29 -3.72
C TYR A 286 3.44 16.14 -4.13
N LEU A 287 2.66 16.29 -5.19
CA LEU A 287 1.76 15.25 -5.68
C LEU A 287 2.52 14.27 -6.54
N ILE A 288 2.11 13.01 -6.51
CA ILE A 288 2.79 11.93 -7.24
C ILE A 288 2.01 11.49 -8.49
N ASP A 289 2.67 10.83 -9.41
CA ASP A 289 2.04 10.44 -10.69
C ASP A 289 0.97 9.36 -10.53
N SER A 290 1.08 8.48 -9.52
CA SER A 290 0.14 7.39 -9.24
C SER A 290 -0.01 7.19 -7.74
N THR A 291 -1.23 7.02 -7.24
CA THR A 291 -1.48 6.73 -5.82
C THR A 291 -1.58 5.21 -5.58
N TYR A 292 -2.16 4.79 -4.46
CA TYR A 292 -2.42 3.39 -4.15
C TYR A 292 -3.27 2.72 -5.25
N SER A 293 -2.92 1.48 -5.57
CA SER A 293 -3.61 0.70 -6.60
C SER A 293 -4.07 -0.65 -6.03
N CYS A 294 -5.25 -1.09 -6.43
CA CYS A 294 -5.78 -2.39 -6.07
C CYS A 294 -4.84 -3.52 -6.55
N ASN A 295 -4.34 -4.33 -5.63
CA ASN A 295 -3.38 -5.42 -5.93
C ASN A 295 -3.95 -6.48 -6.88
N ASN A 296 -5.28 -6.53 -7.09
CA ASN A 296 -5.90 -7.49 -8.00
C ASN A 296 -6.11 -6.96 -9.41
N CYS A 297 -6.70 -5.76 -9.56
CA CYS A 297 -7.15 -5.20 -10.84
C CYS A 297 -6.36 -3.97 -11.29
N ASN A 298 -5.38 -3.51 -10.49
CA ASN A 298 -4.57 -2.32 -10.72
C ASN A 298 -5.35 -1.00 -10.87
N ARG A 299 -6.64 -0.98 -10.50
CA ARG A 299 -7.40 0.28 -10.40
C ARG A 299 -6.76 1.15 -9.32
N GLU A 300 -6.55 2.42 -9.61
CA GLU A 300 -6.05 3.40 -8.63
C GLU A 300 -7.16 3.86 -7.67
N TRP A 301 -6.78 4.31 -6.48
CA TRP A 301 -7.71 4.91 -5.52
C TRP A 301 -8.14 6.29 -6.02
N ASP A 302 -9.47 6.48 -6.13
CA ASP A 302 -10.09 7.61 -6.81
C ASP A 302 -11.26 8.19 -5.98
N TYR A 303 -12.10 9.01 -6.63
CA TYR A 303 -13.25 9.69 -6.03
C TYR A 303 -14.50 8.82 -5.94
N GLU A 304 -14.49 7.61 -6.51
CA GLU A 304 -15.69 6.77 -6.64
C GLU A 304 -15.69 5.60 -5.67
N MET A 305 -14.51 5.04 -5.37
CA MET A 305 -14.39 3.73 -4.72
C MET A 305 -13.57 3.81 -3.44
N CYS A 306 -14.00 3.06 -2.43
CA CYS A 306 -13.20 2.85 -1.24
C CYS A 306 -12.09 1.83 -1.54
N PHE A 307 -11.08 1.86 -0.69
CA PHE A 307 -10.02 0.87 -0.64
C PHE A 307 -10.09 0.15 0.70
N HIS A 308 -10.01 -1.18 0.63
CA HIS A 308 -9.93 -2.08 1.78
C HIS A 308 -8.50 -2.58 1.90
N ILE A 309 -7.89 -2.37 3.05
CA ILE A 309 -6.50 -2.71 3.34
C ILE A 309 -6.48 -3.86 4.34
N CYS A 310 -5.75 -4.92 4.01
CA CYS A 310 -5.66 -6.09 4.88
C CYS A 310 -4.86 -5.74 6.14
N LYS A 311 -5.37 -6.17 7.31
CA LYS A 311 -4.68 -5.99 8.59
C LYS A 311 -3.53 -6.98 8.81
N TYR A 312 -3.39 -7.99 7.96
CA TYR A 312 -2.46 -9.11 8.15
C TYR A 312 -1.39 -9.17 7.06
N CYS A 313 -1.81 -9.16 5.79
CA CYS A 313 -0.89 -9.25 4.67
C CYS A 313 -0.16 -7.93 4.41
N HIS A 314 1.14 -8.01 4.12
CA HIS A 314 1.94 -6.85 3.73
C HIS A 314 1.51 -6.29 2.37
N SER A 315 1.24 -4.98 2.30
CA SER A 315 0.88 -4.24 1.08
C SER A 315 -0.26 -4.86 0.27
N MET A 316 -1.35 -5.27 0.95
CA MET A 316 -2.55 -5.81 0.29
C MET A 316 -3.75 -4.86 0.42
N ASP A 317 -4.04 -4.19 -0.68
CA ASP A 317 -5.12 -3.24 -0.87
C ASP A 317 -6.07 -3.74 -1.97
N LEU A 318 -7.37 -3.67 -1.72
CA LEU A 318 -8.43 -4.04 -2.66
C LEU A 318 -9.40 -2.88 -2.83
N CYS A 319 -9.76 -2.54 -4.07
CA CYS A 319 -10.91 -1.67 -4.30
C CYS A 319 -12.22 -2.38 -3.91
N ASP A 320 -13.30 -1.63 -3.66
CA ASP A 320 -14.63 -2.15 -3.28
C ASP A 320 -15.08 -3.35 -4.11
N VAL A 321 -14.91 -3.29 -5.44
CA VAL A 321 -15.32 -4.38 -6.33
C VAL A 321 -14.55 -5.66 -6.02
N CYS A 322 -13.22 -5.57 -5.90
CA CYS A 322 -12.39 -6.75 -5.62
C CYS A 322 -12.58 -7.25 -4.18
N TYR A 323 -12.76 -6.34 -3.22
CA TYR A 323 -13.07 -6.73 -1.84
C TYR A 323 -14.40 -7.47 -1.77
N ASN A 324 -15.47 -6.93 -2.38
CA ASN A 324 -16.77 -7.59 -2.41
C ASN A 324 -16.72 -8.94 -3.14
N ASP A 325 -15.97 -9.03 -4.25
CA ASP A 325 -15.73 -10.31 -4.94
C ASP A 325 -15.01 -11.32 -4.01
N LEU A 326 -14.01 -10.89 -3.22
CA LEU A 326 -13.31 -11.73 -2.23
C LEU A 326 -14.24 -12.21 -1.11
N GLN A 327 -15.13 -11.34 -0.63
CA GLN A 327 -16.07 -11.64 0.45
C GLN A 327 -17.25 -12.49 -0.02
N SER A 328 -17.58 -12.43 -1.31
CA SER A 328 -18.64 -13.25 -1.88
C SER A 328 -18.24 -14.73 -1.95
N ASP A 329 -19.22 -15.62 -1.93
CA ASP A 329 -19.01 -17.04 -2.26
C ASP A 329 -18.66 -17.24 -3.75
N ASN A 330 -18.68 -16.16 -4.55
CA ASN A 330 -18.22 -16.13 -5.93
C ASN A 330 -16.72 -15.81 -5.96
N THR A 331 -15.91 -16.77 -5.52
CA THR A 331 -14.44 -16.69 -5.33
C THR A 331 -13.62 -16.46 -6.61
N THR A 332 -14.26 -16.13 -7.74
CA THR A 332 -13.70 -16.22 -9.09
C THR A 332 -12.64 -15.20 -9.46
N LYS A 333 -12.32 -14.23 -8.59
CA LYS A 333 -11.55 -13.05 -9.01
C LYS A 333 -10.39 -12.60 -8.12
N VAL A 334 -10.27 -13.06 -6.87
CA VAL A 334 -9.24 -12.54 -5.94
C VAL A 334 -8.44 -13.66 -5.28
N LEU A 335 -7.22 -13.89 -5.78
CA LEU A 335 -6.30 -14.95 -5.33
C LEU A 335 -5.06 -14.38 -4.62
N ILE A 336 -5.23 -13.22 -3.97
CA ILE A 336 -4.11 -12.46 -3.40
C ILE A 336 -4.22 -12.27 -1.88
N CYS A 337 -5.41 -12.44 -1.31
CA CYS A 337 -5.65 -12.36 0.13
C CYS A 337 -6.77 -13.34 0.54
N SER A 338 -7.22 -13.30 1.80
CA SER A 338 -8.16 -14.24 2.42
C SER A 338 -9.43 -13.56 2.91
N LYS A 339 -10.58 -14.23 2.74
CA LYS A 339 -11.88 -13.76 3.27
C LYS A 339 -11.94 -13.82 4.81
N LEU A 340 -11.05 -14.62 5.43
CA LEU A 340 -10.93 -14.74 6.88
C LEU A 340 -10.18 -13.56 7.53
N HIS A 341 -9.50 -12.74 6.73
CA HIS A 341 -8.78 -11.58 7.25
C HIS A 341 -9.73 -10.42 7.52
N ASP A 342 -9.41 -9.67 8.57
CA ASP A 342 -9.98 -8.35 8.83
C ASP A 342 -9.33 -7.26 7.99
N TRP A 343 -10.12 -6.23 7.71
CA TRP A 343 -9.74 -5.11 6.84
C TRP A 343 -10.02 -3.78 7.52
N TRP A 344 -9.31 -2.73 7.08
CA TRP A 344 -9.64 -1.35 7.39
C TRP A 344 -9.81 -0.56 6.09
N GLU A 345 -10.52 0.55 6.16
CA GLU A 345 -11.02 1.24 4.98
C GLU A 345 -10.41 2.63 4.80
N LEU A 346 -10.10 2.95 3.55
CA LEU A 346 -9.89 4.28 3.02
C LEU A 346 -11.14 4.67 2.23
N ALA A 347 -11.82 5.72 2.70
CA ALA A 347 -12.94 6.31 1.96
C ALA A 347 -12.46 6.86 0.60
N PRO A 348 -13.35 7.05 -0.39
CA PRO A 348 -12.97 7.67 -1.66
C PRO A 348 -12.45 9.10 -1.43
N TRP A 349 -11.70 9.61 -2.40
CA TRP A 349 -11.36 11.02 -2.41
C TRP A 349 -12.60 11.89 -2.47
N THR A 350 -12.54 13.02 -1.77
CA THR A 350 -13.44 14.15 -1.97
C THR A 350 -12.60 15.31 -2.45
N ILE A 351 -13.20 16.29 -3.13
CA ILE A 351 -12.49 17.50 -3.52
C ILE A 351 -11.87 18.19 -2.29
N ALA A 352 -12.59 18.22 -1.16
CA ALA A 352 -12.09 18.79 0.09
C ALA A 352 -10.87 18.03 0.66
N SER A 353 -10.92 16.69 0.73
CA SER A 353 -9.77 15.91 1.20
C SER A 353 -8.58 15.97 0.24
N TYR A 354 -8.85 16.07 -1.07
CA TYR A 354 -7.82 16.25 -2.09
C TYR A 354 -7.11 17.60 -1.99
N VAL A 355 -7.86 18.69 -1.86
CA VAL A 355 -7.30 20.04 -1.65
C VAL A 355 -6.51 20.10 -0.34
N ARG A 356 -7.00 19.47 0.71
CA ARG A 356 -6.28 19.37 1.99
C ARG A 356 -4.94 18.63 1.83
N ALA A 357 -4.95 17.52 1.11
CA ALA A 357 -3.75 16.75 0.79
C ALA A 357 -2.74 17.56 -0.04
N TRP A 358 -3.24 18.29 -1.05
CA TRP A 358 -2.44 19.21 -1.86
C TRP A 358 -1.75 20.25 -0.98
N LYS A 359 -2.49 20.82 -0.02
CA LYS A 359 -1.95 21.77 0.97
C LYS A 359 -1.08 21.13 2.05
N ARG A 360 -0.86 19.81 1.98
CA ARG A 360 -0.16 19.00 2.99
C ARG A 360 -0.71 19.19 4.41
N LEU A 361 -2.02 19.31 4.58
CA LEU A 361 -2.63 19.50 5.90
C LEU A 361 -3.20 18.19 6.46
N ILE A 362 -3.02 17.96 7.75
CA ILE A 362 -3.55 16.80 8.46
C ILE A 362 -4.70 17.22 9.38
N PRO A 363 -5.87 16.56 9.30
CA PRO A 363 -6.94 16.78 10.27
C PRO A 363 -6.64 16.07 11.60
N VAL A 364 -6.74 16.81 12.68
CA VAL A 364 -6.70 16.30 14.05
C VAL A 364 -7.93 16.76 14.82
N LYS A 365 -8.43 15.92 15.72
CA LYS A 365 -9.51 16.32 16.63
C LYS A 365 -8.92 17.09 17.80
N ALA A 366 -9.37 18.31 17.99
CA ALA A 366 -9.07 19.11 19.17
C ALA A 366 -9.84 18.59 20.40
N GLU A 367 -9.46 19.06 21.60
CA GLU A 367 -10.07 18.64 22.87
C GLU A 367 -11.57 18.94 22.96
N ASP A 368 -12.03 19.99 22.27
CA ASP A 368 -13.44 20.39 22.20
C ASP A 368 -14.24 19.60 21.14
N GLY A 369 -13.59 18.67 20.44
CA GLY A 369 -14.17 17.86 19.37
C GLY A 369 -14.19 18.53 17.99
N SER A 370 -13.68 19.76 17.86
CA SER A 370 -13.50 20.41 16.56
C SER A 370 -12.36 19.78 15.76
N GLU A 371 -12.36 19.98 14.44
CA GLU A 371 -11.27 19.56 13.56
C GLU A 371 -10.28 20.72 13.39
N GLU A 372 -9.04 20.52 13.81
CA GLU A 372 -7.91 21.41 13.55
C GLU A 372 -7.09 20.83 12.39
N LEU A 373 -6.63 21.69 11.48
CA LEU A 373 -5.69 21.33 10.42
C LEU A 373 -4.27 21.71 10.84
N ILE A 374 -3.36 20.75 10.82
CA ILE A 374 -1.97 20.95 11.23
C ILE A 374 -0.99 20.48 10.15
N ASP A 375 0.24 20.99 10.21
CA ASP A 375 1.33 20.55 9.34
C ASP A 375 1.73 19.09 9.58
N PRO A 376 2.24 18.38 8.55
CA PRO A 376 2.64 16.98 8.69
C PRO A 376 3.78 16.82 9.68
N SER A 377 4.72 17.77 9.75
CA SER A 377 5.83 17.74 10.72
C SER A 377 5.32 17.68 12.16
N LYS A 378 4.37 18.55 12.52
CA LYS A 378 3.74 18.57 13.85
C LYS A 378 3.01 17.27 14.16
N TRP A 379 2.26 16.74 13.18
CA TRP A 379 1.57 15.48 13.32
C TRP A 379 2.53 14.28 13.45
N LEU A 380 3.57 14.20 12.62
CA LEU A 380 4.62 13.17 12.67
C LEU A 380 5.36 13.19 14.01
N GLY A 381 5.52 14.37 14.60
CA GLY A 381 6.06 14.48 15.94
C GLY A 381 5.25 13.69 16.97
N THR A 382 3.91 13.73 16.90
CA THR A 382 3.06 12.94 17.80
C THR A 382 3.25 11.44 17.61
N ILE A 383 3.46 10.98 16.37
CA ILE A 383 3.77 9.58 16.08
C ILE A 383 5.16 9.23 16.64
N CYS A 384 6.15 10.10 16.45
CA CYS A 384 7.50 9.91 16.95
C CYS A 384 7.52 9.62 18.46
N GLU A 385 6.80 10.43 19.24
CA GLU A 385 6.64 10.21 20.69
C GLU A 385 5.93 8.90 21.03
N GLN A 386 4.87 8.54 20.30
CA GLN A 386 4.14 7.27 20.52
C GLN A 386 5.02 6.04 20.28
N TRP A 387 6.03 6.17 19.43
CA TRP A 387 7.02 5.12 19.15
C TRP A 387 8.24 5.19 20.07
N GLY A 388 8.23 6.10 21.06
CA GLY A 388 9.33 6.31 22.00
C GLY A 388 10.61 6.79 21.32
N LEU A 389 10.47 7.59 20.27
CA LEU A 389 11.55 8.20 19.52
C LEU A 389 11.62 9.71 19.84
N SER A 390 12.77 10.35 19.59
CA SER A 390 12.94 11.77 19.87
C SER A 390 12.58 12.61 18.66
N LYS A 391 11.58 13.49 18.80
CA LYS A 391 11.21 14.49 17.79
C LYS A 391 12.38 15.34 17.29
N SER A 392 13.34 15.62 18.17
CA SER A 392 14.54 16.42 17.86
C SER A 392 15.42 15.82 16.77
N ASP A 393 15.36 14.51 16.56
CA ASP A 393 16.25 13.81 15.62
C ASP A 393 15.84 14.10 14.16
N TRP A 394 14.59 14.55 13.94
CA TRP A 394 14.01 14.84 12.62
C TRP A 394 13.41 16.26 12.52
N ASN A 395 13.57 17.09 13.54
CA ASN A 395 12.94 18.42 13.63
C ASN A 395 11.41 18.39 13.43
N PHE A 396 10.75 17.36 14.00
CA PHE A 396 9.29 17.31 14.05
C PHE A 396 8.79 18.15 15.24
N GLU A 397 8.28 19.36 15.00
CA GLU A 397 7.91 20.34 16.04
C GLU A 397 6.60 20.02 16.78
#